data_AF-A0A1V9FDR5-F1
#
_entry.id   AF-A0A1V9FDR5-F1
#
_cell.length_a   1.000
_cell.length_b   1.000
_cell.length_c   1.000
_cell.angle_alpha   90.00
_cell.angle_beta   90.00
_cell.angle_gamma   90.00
#
_symmetry.space_group_name_H-M   'P 1'
#
loop_
_entity.id
_entity.type
_entity.pdbx_description
1 polymer ?
#
loop_
_entity_poly.entity_id
_entity_poly.type
_entity_poly.pdbx_seq_one_letter_code
_entity_poly.pdbx_strand_id
1 'polypeptide(L)'
;MQASRLNDITEQSKTTMENITTVKSKIELIDEEITHKYADGLRAKESRIDFTKDGWVEEMRAIESEYRRSIEPELAYIRRTIGELLAGNNFKDMAAMAALLEDTQRLKNYITPTFDELEANLQAGSHEYIALSLVLFMVRNMDPDARDEMVYFGDLIRFCESGRVDIRPILQHLLKYASDEIKYGNHSVKSLFQNTVEQSVPFGK
;
A
#
# COMPACT_ATOMS: atom_id res chain seq x y z
N MET A 1 -24.68 -30.59 -16.95
CA MET A 1 -23.99 -29.29 -17.12
C MET A 1 -23.38 -28.71 -15.82
N GLN A 2 -23.25 -29.47 -14.72
CA GLN A 2 -22.68 -28.94 -13.45
C GLN A 2 -21.19 -29.24 -13.25
N ALA A 3 -20.62 -30.26 -13.90
CA ALA A 3 -19.21 -30.67 -13.68
C ALA A 3 -18.17 -29.71 -14.31
N SER A 4 -18.51 -29.02 -15.41
CA SER A 4 -17.59 -28.08 -16.08
C SER A 4 -17.27 -26.85 -15.21
N ARG A 5 -18.28 -26.31 -14.52
CA ARG A 5 -18.12 -25.10 -13.69
C ARG A 5 -17.27 -25.34 -12.44
N LEU A 6 -17.28 -26.54 -11.88
CA LEU A 6 -16.44 -26.88 -10.73
C LEU A 6 -14.96 -27.01 -11.13
N ASN A 7 -14.67 -27.62 -12.28
CA ASN A 7 -13.29 -27.68 -12.79
C ASN A 7 -12.74 -26.30 -13.13
N ASP A 8 -13.54 -25.43 -13.78
CA ASP A 8 -13.12 -24.05 -14.11
C ASP A 8 -12.79 -23.20 -12.87
N ILE A 9 -13.58 -23.34 -11.78
CA ILE A 9 -13.31 -22.65 -10.52
C ILE A 9 -12.03 -23.19 -9.85
N THR A 10 -11.81 -24.50 -9.93
CA THR A 10 -10.65 -25.15 -9.29
C THR A 10 -9.34 -24.87 -10.04
N GLU A 11 -9.38 -24.78 -11.37
CA GLU A 11 -8.25 -24.36 -12.20
C GLU A 11 -7.96 -22.87 -12.05
N GLN A 12 -8.97 -21.98 -12.07
CA GLN A 12 -8.73 -20.55 -11.82
C GLN A 12 -8.10 -20.31 -10.44
N SER A 13 -8.61 -20.95 -9.38
CA SER A 13 -8.04 -20.82 -8.04
C SER A 13 -6.61 -21.37 -7.95
N LYS A 14 -6.27 -22.47 -8.65
CA LYS A 14 -4.90 -22.99 -8.69
C LYS A 14 -3.94 -22.05 -9.43
N THR A 15 -4.32 -21.56 -10.61
CA THR A 15 -3.48 -20.64 -11.40
C THR A 15 -3.26 -19.32 -10.66
N THR A 16 -4.27 -18.80 -9.97
CA THR A 16 -4.15 -17.60 -9.12
C THR A 16 -3.21 -17.83 -7.93
N MET A 17 -3.24 -19.01 -7.31
CA MET A 17 -2.37 -19.34 -6.16
C MET A 17 -0.90 -19.57 -6.59
N GLU A 18 -0.67 -20.17 -7.76
CA GLU A 18 0.67 -20.27 -8.38
C GLU A 18 1.23 -18.89 -8.76
N ASN A 19 0.38 -17.97 -9.22
CA ASN A 19 0.77 -16.58 -9.48
C ASN A 19 1.15 -15.81 -8.21
N ILE A 20 0.38 -15.95 -7.13
CA ILE A 20 0.66 -15.31 -5.83
C ILE A 20 1.99 -15.82 -5.25
N THR A 21 2.25 -17.13 -5.31
CA THR A 21 3.50 -17.72 -4.81
C THR A 21 4.71 -17.24 -5.61
N THR A 22 4.59 -17.17 -6.95
CA THR A 22 5.66 -16.66 -7.82
C THR A 22 5.94 -15.17 -7.60
N VAL A 23 4.90 -14.39 -7.31
CA VAL A 23 5.06 -12.97 -6.98
C VAL A 23 5.69 -12.80 -5.60
N LYS A 24 5.29 -13.60 -4.60
CA LYS A 24 5.89 -13.61 -3.27
C LYS A 24 7.41 -13.78 -3.37
N SER A 25 7.86 -14.82 -4.07
CA SER A 25 9.29 -15.08 -4.24
C SER A 25 10.04 -13.96 -4.96
N LYS A 26 9.39 -13.23 -5.88
CA LYS A 26 10.02 -12.06 -6.53
C LYS A 26 10.10 -10.86 -5.60
N ILE A 27 9.08 -10.62 -4.77
CA ILE A 27 9.09 -9.55 -3.77
C ILE A 27 10.15 -9.85 -2.70
N GLU A 28 10.26 -11.10 -2.23
CA GLU A 28 11.28 -11.55 -1.29
C GLU A 28 12.71 -11.35 -1.84
N LEU A 29 12.96 -11.76 -3.09
CA LEU A 29 14.27 -11.55 -3.74
C LEU A 29 14.64 -10.06 -3.86
N ILE A 30 13.65 -9.19 -4.11
CA ILE A 30 13.88 -7.74 -4.17
C ILE A 30 14.09 -7.16 -2.76
N ASP A 31 13.39 -7.64 -1.73
CA ASP A 31 13.63 -7.23 -0.33
C ASP A 31 15.05 -7.61 0.11
N GLU A 32 15.51 -8.81 -0.25
CA GLU A 32 16.88 -9.26 -0.03
C GLU A 32 17.89 -8.40 -0.80
N GLU A 33 17.63 -8.10 -2.08
CA GLU A 33 18.49 -7.25 -2.90
C GLU A 33 18.60 -5.83 -2.33
N ILE A 34 17.49 -5.24 -1.90
CA ILE A 34 17.45 -3.93 -1.24
C ILE A 34 18.23 -3.97 0.08
N THR A 35 18.00 -5.01 0.88
CA THR A 35 18.63 -5.21 2.18
C THR A 35 20.12 -5.48 2.05
N HIS A 36 20.61 -6.07 0.97
CA HIS A 36 22.04 -6.29 0.77
C HIS A 36 22.75 -5.14 0.08
N LYS A 37 22.11 -4.46 -0.88
CA LYS A 37 22.77 -3.40 -1.66
C LYS A 37 22.79 -2.04 -0.97
N TYR A 38 21.72 -1.68 -0.27
CA TYR A 38 21.53 -0.30 0.19
C TYR A 38 21.52 -0.16 1.72
N ALA A 39 21.36 -1.27 2.45
CA ALA A 39 21.18 -1.22 3.91
C ALA A 39 22.40 -0.73 4.69
N ASP A 40 23.59 -1.18 4.31
CA ASP A 40 24.82 -0.86 5.05
C ASP A 40 25.21 0.61 4.86
N GLY A 41 24.95 1.16 3.67
CA GLY A 41 25.11 2.59 3.38
C GLY A 41 24.13 3.46 4.18
N LEU A 42 22.88 3.02 4.33
CA LEU A 42 21.88 3.69 5.16
C LEU A 42 22.26 3.69 6.64
N ARG A 43 22.58 2.51 7.20
CA ARG A 43 22.98 2.35 8.61
C ARG A 43 24.22 3.20 8.94
N ALA A 44 25.18 3.27 8.02
CA ALA A 44 26.37 4.09 8.19
C ALA A 44 26.05 5.59 8.26
N LYS A 45 25.01 6.08 7.57
CA LYS A 45 24.56 7.47 7.63
C LYS A 45 23.75 7.74 8.90
N GLU A 46 22.79 6.89 9.23
CA GLU A 46 21.97 6.99 10.45
C GLU A 46 22.82 7.00 11.73
N SER A 47 23.85 6.14 11.79
CA SER A 47 24.74 6.04 12.96
C SER A 47 25.57 7.29 13.27
N ARG A 48 25.62 8.27 12.34
CA ARG A 48 26.39 9.51 12.48
C ARG A 48 25.55 10.70 12.94
N ILE A 49 24.24 10.52 13.05
CA ILE A 49 23.31 11.59 13.42
C ILE A 49 23.49 11.93 14.89
N ASP A 50 23.66 13.22 15.15
CA ASP A 50 23.76 13.75 16.49
C ASP A 50 22.38 14.23 16.95
N PHE A 51 21.69 13.39 17.72
CA PHE A 51 20.35 13.67 18.25
C PHE A 51 20.31 14.85 19.25
N THR A 52 21.46 15.42 19.62
CA THR A 52 21.54 16.57 20.52
C THR A 52 21.61 17.91 19.78
N LYS A 53 21.76 17.90 18.45
CA LYS A 53 21.82 19.13 17.63
C LYS A 53 20.44 19.55 17.14
N ASP A 54 20.20 20.85 17.12
CA ASP A 54 19.07 21.41 16.38
C ASP A 54 19.15 21.00 14.91
N GLY A 55 18.03 20.55 14.33
CA GLY A 55 17.96 20.13 12.93
C GLY A 55 18.16 18.63 12.65
N TRP A 56 18.34 17.79 13.68
CA TRP A 56 18.56 16.34 13.50
C TRP A 56 17.38 15.63 12.81
N VAL A 57 16.16 16.15 12.96
CA VAL A 57 14.95 15.60 12.33
C VAL A 57 15.00 15.79 10.81
N GLU A 58 15.42 16.96 10.35
CA GLU A 58 15.59 17.29 8.94
C GLU A 58 16.70 16.43 8.30
N GLU A 59 17.77 16.17 9.03
CA GLU A 59 18.86 15.30 8.60
C GLU A 59 18.39 13.84 8.45
N MET A 60 17.65 13.31 9.43
CA MET A 60 16.99 12.00 9.33
C MET A 60 16.08 11.91 8.09
N ARG A 61 15.21 12.91 7.89
CA ARG A 61 14.30 12.96 6.73
C ARG A 61 15.03 13.00 5.39
N ALA A 62 16.14 13.73 5.32
CA ALA A 62 16.97 13.80 4.12
C ALA A 62 17.61 12.44 3.79
N ILE A 63 18.12 11.73 4.81
CA ILE A 63 18.69 10.39 4.66
C ILE A 63 17.62 9.39 4.20
N GLU A 64 16.44 9.43 4.79
CA GLU A 64 15.31 8.56 4.40
C GLU A 64 14.85 8.86 2.96
N SER A 65 14.77 10.13 2.58
CA SER A 65 14.39 10.55 1.22
C SER A 65 15.41 10.14 0.17
N GLU A 66 16.70 10.19 0.50
CA GLU A 66 17.78 9.73 -0.37
C GLU A 66 17.70 8.21 -0.55
N TYR A 67 17.49 7.48 0.54
CA TYR A 67 17.34 6.03 0.51
C TYR A 67 16.13 5.62 -0.35
N ARG A 68 14.97 6.23 -0.12
CA ARG A 68 13.75 5.98 -0.91
C ARG A 68 13.98 6.20 -2.40
N ARG A 69 14.70 7.27 -2.77
CA ARG A 69 15.10 7.50 -4.18
C ARG A 69 16.02 6.42 -4.74
N SER A 70 16.94 5.88 -3.93
CA SER A 70 17.87 4.84 -4.38
C SER A 70 17.19 3.50 -4.67
N ILE A 71 16.04 3.23 -4.05
CA ILE A 71 15.26 1.99 -4.21
C ILE A 71 13.97 2.19 -5.03
N GLU A 72 13.74 3.37 -5.61
CA GLU A 72 12.50 3.69 -6.33
C GLU A 72 12.22 2.73 -7.51
N PRO A 73 13.20 2.29 -8.32
CA PRO A 73 12.94 1.30 -9.38
C PRO A 73 12.36 -0.01 -8.84
N GLU A 74 12.92 -0.50 -7.73
CA GLU A 74 12.48 -1.71 -7.04
C GLU A 74 11.09 -1.50 -6.41
N LEU A 75 10.86 -0.36 -5.77
CA LEU A 75 9.55 0.01 -5.22
C LEU A 75 8.48 0.09 -6.32
N ALA A 76 8.77 0.76 -7.44
CA ALA A 76 7.85 0.88 -8.57
C ALA A 76 7.48 -0.50 -9.14
N TYR A 77 8.45 -1.41 -9.24
CA TYR A 77 8.19 -2.79 -9.66
C TYR A 77 7.23 -3.49 -8.70
N ILE A 78 7.53 -3.48 -7.39
CA ILE A 78 6.71 -4.13 -6.36
C ILE A 78 5.29 -3.54 -6.35
N ARG A 79 5.16 -2.22 -6.35
CA ARG A 79 3.88 -1.50 -6.37
C ARG A 79 3.03 -1.90 -7.57
N ARG A 80 3.63 -1.95 -8.77
CA ARG A 80 2.95 -2.40 -9.98
C ARG A 80 2.53 -3.87 -9.87
N THR A 81 3.41 -4.74 -9.40
CA THR A 81 3.13 -6.18 -9.27
C THR A 81 2.02 -6.44 -8.25
N ILE A 82 1.98 -5.71 -7.13
CA ILE A 82 0.85 -5.72 -6.19
C ILE A 82 -0.43 -5.27 -6.90
N GLY A 83 -0.39 -4.16 -7.64
CA GLY A 83 -1.53 -3.65 -8.41
C GLY A 83 -2.07 -4.66 -9.43
N GLU A 84 -1.19 -5.30 -10.20
CA GLU A 84 -1.54 -6.31 -11.21
C GLU A 84 -2.17 -7.56 -10.56
N LEU A 85 -1.63 -8.03 -9.43
CA LEU A 85 -2.22 -9.15 -8.68
C LEU A 85 -3.62 -8.81 -8.15
N LEU A 86 -3.78 -7.62 -7.57
CA LEU A 86 -5.05 -7.15 -7.04
C LEU A 86 -6.11 -7.08 -8.14
N ALA A 87 -5.74 -6.52 -9.29
CA ALA A 87 -6.61 -6.47 -10.47
C ALA A 87 -6.94 -7.87 -10.99
N GLY A 88 -5.93 -8.75 -11.11
CA GLY A 88 -6.08 -10.11 -11.64
C GLY A 88 -6.95 -11.03 -10.77
N ASN A 89 -6.94 -10.83 -9.45
CA ASN A 89 -7.77 -11.60 -8.50
C ASN A 89 -9.10 -10.90 -8.16
N ASN A 90 -9.44 -9.82 -8.86
CA ASN A 90 -10.60 -8.96 -8.53
C ASN A 90 -10.65 -8.63 -7.03
N PHE A 91 -9.52 -8.36 -6.38
CA PHE A 91 -9.44 -8.00 -4.96
C PHE A 91 -10.08 -9.02 -3.97
N LYS A 92 -10.30 -10.28 -4.39
CA LYS A 92 -11.00 -11.28 -3.57
C LYS A 92 -10.16 -11.90 -2.44
N ASP A 93 -8.84 -11.84 -2.53
CA ASP A 93 -7.93 -12.52 -1.60
C ASP A 93 -7.03 -11.52 -0.85
N MET A 94 -7.68 -10.65 -0.07
CA MET A 94 -7.01 -9.63 0.74
C MET A 94 -6.13 -10.24 1.84
N ALA A 95 -6.43 -11.47 2.29
CA ALA A 95 -5.64 -12.20 3.28
C ALA A 95 -4.30 -12.71 2.70
N ALA A 96 -4.31 -13.28 1.48
CA ALA A 96 -3.06 -13.61 0.80
C ALA A 96 -2.20 -12.37 0.52
N MET A 97 -2.83 -11.23 0.26
CA MET A 97 -2.13 -9.95 0.09
C MET A 97 -1.52 -9.42 1.39
N ALA A 98 -2.21 -9.56 2.52
CA ALA A 98 -1.64 -9.23 3.83
C ALA A 98 -0.39 -10.09 4.11
N ALA A 99 -0.48 -11.41 3.86
CA ALA A 99 0.65 -12.33 4.02
C ALA A 99 1.83 -12.02 3.08
N LEU A 100 1.56 -11.55 1.85
CA LEU A 100 2.59 -11.07 0.92
C LEU A 100 3.37 -9.87 1.45
N LEU A 101 2.73 -9.00 2.24
CA LEU A 101 3.32 -7.77 2.77
C LEU A 101 3.99 -7.99 4.13
N GLU A 102 3.47 -8.90 4.94
CA GLU A 102 3.95 -9.23 6.28
C GLU A 102 5.37 -9.81 6.26
N ASP A 103 5.71 -10.58 5.23
CA ASP A 103 7.02 -11.22 5.09
C ASP A 103 8.13 -10.29 4.57
N THR A 104 7.81 -9.02 4.30
CA THR A 104 8.80 -8.04 3.83
C THR A 104 9.37 -7.23 4.98
N GLN A 105 10.67 -7.32 5.24
CA GLN A 105 11.32 -6.75 6.42
C GLN A 105 11.36 -5.22 6.36
N ARG A 106 11.99 -4.68 5.31
CA ARG A 106 12.22 -3.24 5.16
C ARG A 106 11.23 -2.61 4.20
N LEU A 107 10.89 -3.32 3.13
CA LEU A 107 9.94 -2.85 2.13
C LEU A 107 8.58 -2.45 2.70
N LYS A 108 8.09 -3.10 3.77
CA LYS A 108 6.80 -2.74 4.40
C LYS A 108 6.69 -1.24 4.77
N ASN A 109 7.81 -0.59 5.07
CA ASN A 109 7.85 0.84 5.42
C ASN A 109 7.92 1.76 4.18
N TYR A 110 8.23 1.21 3.01
CA TYR A 110 8.46 1.98 1.77
C TYR A 110 7.44 1.69 0.67
N ILE A 111 6.72 0.57 0.75
CA ILE A 111 5.69 0.16 -0.21
C ILE A 111 4.58 1.20 -0.28
N THR A 112 4.14 1.74 0.86
CA THR A 112 3.16 2.83 0.90
C THR A 112 3.75 4.10 0.31
N PRO A 113 3.10 4.68 -0.72
CA PRO A 113 3.51 5.96 -1.27
C PRO A 113 3.50 7.09 -0.22
N THR A 114 4.51 7.96 -0.27
CA THR A 114 4.52 9.25 0.43
C THR A 114 3.57 10.24 -0.26
N PHE A 115 3.22 11.32 0.44
CA PHE A 115 2.43 12.41 -0.17
C PHE A 115 3.12 13.08 -1.35
N ASP A 116 4.44 13.21 -1.32
CA ASP A 116 5.21 13.76 -2.45
C ASP A 116 5.12 12.86 -3.68
N GLU A 117 5.18 11.53 -3.50
CA GLU A 117 5.00 10.57 -4.59
C GLU A 117 3.56 10.51 -5.08
N LEU A 118 2.57 10.64 -4.18
CA LEU A 118 1.16 10.75 -4.56
C LEU A 118 0.96 11.99 -5.43
N GLU A 119 1.53 13.13 -5.04
CA GLU A 119 1.45 14.38 -5.81
C GLU A 119 2.12 14.22 -7.18
N ALA A 120 3.32 13.63 -7.25
CA ALA A 120 4.00 13.37 -8.51
C ALA A 120 3.18 12.43 -9.43
N ASN A 121 2.53 11.40 -8.87
CA ASN A 121 1.68 10.47 -9.62
C ASN A 121 0.43 11.19 -10.19
N LEU A 122 -0.18 12.08 -9.40
CA LEU A 122 -1.29 12.94 -9.84
C LEU A 122 -0.86 13.89 -10.96
N GLN A 123 0.29 14.54 -10.82
CA GLN A 123 0.84 15.44 -11.84
C GLN A 123 1.15 14.71 -13.16
N ALA A 124 1.53 13.43 -13.07
CA ALA A 124 1.70 12.55 -14.23
C ALA A 124 0.37 12.03 -14.81
N GLY A 125 -0.77 12.35 -14.20
CA GLY A 125 -2.10 11.96 -14.66
C GLY A 125 -2.57 10.58 -14.22
N SER A 126 -1.93 9.97 -13.21
CA SER A 126 -2.30 8.66 -12.67
C SER A 126 -2.86 8.77 -11.25
N HIS A 127 -3.83 7.92 -10.92
CA HIS A 127 -4.41 7.77 -9.58
C HIS A 127 -4.02 6.43 -8.93
N GLU A 128 -3.10 5.69 -9.55
CA GLU A 128 -2.73 4.33 -9.14
C GLU A 128 -2.16 4.30 -7.72
N TYR A 129 -1.38 5.31 -7.33
CA TYR A 129 -0.79 5.36 -5.99
C TYR A 129 -1.83 5.64 -4.91
N ILE A 130 -2.93 6.35 -5.22
CA ILE A 130 -4.06 6.54 -4.30
C ILE A 130 -4.79 5.21 -4.11
N ALA A 131 -5.09 4.51 -5.21
CA ALA A 131 -5.75 3.20 -5.14
C ALA A 131 -4.89 2.18 -4.37
N LEU A 132 -3.59 2.15 -4.63
CA LEU A 132 -2.66 1.29 -3.91
C LEU A 132 -2.64 1.62 -2.41
N SER A 133 -2.56 2.90 -2.05
CA SER A 133 -2.55 3.33 -0.64
C SER A 133 -3.80 2.88 0.11
N LEU A 134 -4.98 3.00 -0.53
CA LEU A 134 -6.25 2.52 0.03
C LEU A 134 -6.28 1.00 0.15
N VAL A 135 -5.75 0.26 -0.82
CA VAL A 135 -5.68 -1.20 -0.74
C VAL A 135 -4.72 -1.64 0.37
N LEU A 136 -3.54 -1.02 0.48
CA LEU A 136 -2.59 -1.28 1.56
C LEU A 136 -3.21 -1.02 2.92
N PHE A 137 -4.01 0.05 3.06
CA PHE A 137 -4.80 0.33 4.25
C PHE A 137 -5.81 -0.79 4.56
N MET A 138 -6.47 -1.39 3.56
CA MET A 138 -7.42 -2.49 3.78
C MET A 138 -6.76 -3.81 4.23
N VAL A 139 -5.49 -4.05 3.88
CA VAL A 139 -4.80 -5.33 4.13
C VAL A 139 -3.82 -5.30 5.30
N ARG A 140 -3.49 -4.12 5.84
CA ARG A 140 -2.59 -4.00 7.00
C ARG A 140 -3.23 -4.65 8.22
N ASN A 141 -2.77 -5.86 8.54
CA ASN A 141 -3.27 -6.61 9.68
C ASN A 141 -2.42 -6.32 10.93
N MET A 142 -3.03 -5.57 11.85
CA MET A 142 -2.83 -5.51 13.30
C MET A 142 -1.46 -5.14 13.90
N ASP A 143 -1.37 -3.89 14.35
CA ASP A 143 -0.77 -3.57 15.65
C ASP A 143 -1.86 -2.98 16.58
N PRO A 144 -1.84 -3.24 17.90
CA PRO A 144 -2.83 -2.70 18.85
C PRO A 144 -2.90 -1.17 18.92
N ASP A 145 -1.94 -0.48 18.31
CA ASP A 145 -1.79 0.98 18.34
C ASP A 145 -1.97 1.63 16.94
N ALA A 146 -2.96 1.16 16.17
CA ALA A 146 -3.28 1.61 14.80
C ALA A 146 -3.78 3.07 14.68
N ARG A 147 -3.43 3.94 15.63
CA ARG A 147 -3.71 5.38 15.61
C ARG A 147 -3.05 6.05 14.41
N ASP A 148 -1.80 5.69 14.12
CA ASP A 148 -1.04 6.26 13.01
C ASP A 148 -1.69 5.93 11.66
N GLU A 149 -2.30 4.76 11.53
CA GLU A 149 -3.03 4.36 10.31
C GLU A 149 -4.33 5.15 10.13
N MET A 150 -5.05 5.47 11.21
CA MET A 150 -6.21 6.36 11.14
C MET A 150 -5.82 7.78 10.75
N VAL A 151 -4.70 8.28 11.31
CA VAL A 151 -4.15 9.58 10.93
C VAL A 151 -3.77 9.57 9.46
N TYR A 152 -3.06 8.55 8.99
CA TYR A 152 -2.70 8.38 7.59
C TYR A 152 -3.92 8.36 6.67
N PHE A 153 -4.97 7.59 7.01
CA PHE A 153 -6.21 7.58 6.22
C PHE A 153 -6.85 8.97 6.16
N GLY A 154 -6.95 9.66 7.30
CA GLY A 154 -7.48 11.03 7.35
C GLY A 154 -6.65 12.02 6.53
N ASP A 155 -5.32 11.89 6.55
CA ASP A 155 -4.40 12.70 5.74
C ASP A 155 -4.56 12.41 4.25
N LEU A 156 -4.73 11.14 3.88
CA LEU A 156 -4.99 10.72 2.50
C LEU A 156 -6.28 11.31 1.95
N ILE A 157 -7.36 11.30 2.73
CA ILE A 157 -8.62 11.93 2.31
C ILE A 157 -8.44 13.44 2.12
N ARG A 158 -7.83 14.14 3.08
CA ARG A 158 -7.55 15.59 2.98
C ARG A 158 -6.66 15.93 1.78
N PHE A 159 -5.66 15.09 1.50
CA PHE A 159 -4.82 15.21 0.31
C PHE A 159 -5.65 15.11 -0.97
N CYS A 160 -6.52 14.10 -1.09
CA CYS A 160 -7.41 13.94 -2.25
C CYS A 160 -8.36 15.13 -2.41
N GLU A 161 -8.95 15.64 -1.32
CA GLU A 161 -9.81 16.83 -1.34
C GLU A 161 -9.05 18.08 -1.83
N SER A 162 -7.84 18.29 -1.31
CA SER A 162 -6.98 19.42 -1.68
C SER A 162 -6.55 19.33 -3.15
N GLY A 163 -6.26 18.12 -3.62
CA GLY A 163 -5.92 17.81 -5.01
C GLY A 163 -7.12 17.72 -5.96
N ARG A 164 -8.35 17.92 -5.47
CA ARG A 164 -9.61 17.76 -6.24
C ARG A 164 -9.75 16.39 -6.91
N VAL A 165 -9.27 15.35 -6.25
CA VAL A 165 -9.41 13.96 -6.71
C VAL A 165 -10.75 13.42 -6.23
N ASP A 166 -11.61 13.00 -7.16
CA ASP A 166 -12.83 12.26 -6.78
C ASP A 166 -12.46 10.83 -6.36
N ILE A 167 -12.32 10.63 -5.06
CA ILE A 167 -11.93 9.35 -4.46
C ILE A 167 -13.09 8.33 -4.41
N ARG A 168 -14.33 8.79 -4.60
CA ARG A 168 -15.54 7.95 -4.41
C ARG A 168 -15.60 6.75 -5.35
N PRO A 169 -15.28 6.83 -6.65
CA PRO A 169 -15.29 5.66 -7.53
C PRO A 169 -14.33 4.56 -7.06
N ILE A 170 -13.17 4.96 -6.52
CA ILE A 170 -12.16 4.04 -5.99
C ILE A 170 -12.71 3.38 -4.73
N LEU A 171 -13.20 4.16 -3.76
CA LEU A 171 -13.77 3.62 -2.52
C LEU A 171 -14.99 2.73 -2.78
N GLN A 172 -15.89 3.11 -3.68
CA GLN A 172 -17.05 2.30 -4.07
C GLN A 172 -16.66 0.97 -4.69
N HIS A 173 -15.58 0.93 -5.47
CA HIS A 173 -15.03 -0.31 -5.97
C HIS A 173 -14.48 -1.18 -4.83
N LEU A 174 -13.66 -0.59 -3.97
CA LEU A 174 -12.97 -1.27 -2.87
C LEU A 174 -13.92 -1.74 -1.76
N LEU A 175 -15.06 -1.05 -1.56
CA LEU A 175 -16.07 -1.39 -0.55
C LEU A 175 -16.59 -2.82 -0.65
N LYS A 176 -16.57 -3.43 -1.84
CA LYS A 176 -16.98 -4.82 -2.06
C LYS A 176 -16.06 -5.84 -1.40
N TYR A 177 -14.84 -5.41 -1.07
CA TYR A 177 -13.75 -6.23 -0.54
C TYR A 177 -13.29 -5.78 0.84
N ALA A 178 -13.82 -4.65 1.33
CA ALA A 178 -13.50 -4.11 2.64
C ALA A 178 -14.03 -5.01 3.76
N SER A 179 -13.13 -5.41 4.67
CA SER A 179 -13.47 -6.28 5.79
C SER A 179 -14.23 -5.55 6.90
N ASP A 180 -15.19 -6.25 7.50
CA ASP A 180 -15.85 -5.86 8.76
C ASP A 180 -15.06 -6.29 10.00
N GLU A 181 -14.07 -7.17 9.81
CA GLU A 181 -13.27 -7.77 10.88
C GLU A 181 -12.02 -6.92 11.20
N ILE A 182 -11.46 -6.24 10.20
CA ILE A 182 -10.31 -5.33 10.38
C ILE A 182 -10.82 -4.01 10.94
N LYS A 183 -10.36 -3.64 12.13
CA LYS A 183 -10.83 -2.49 12.90
C LYS A 183 -9.71 -1.50 13.21
N TYR A 184 -10.07 -0.22 13.13
CA TYR A 184 -9.28 0.92 13.56
C TYR A 184 -10.07 1.67 14.64
N GLY A 185 -9.73 1.42 15.90
CA GLY A 185 -10.55 1.84 17.05
C GLY A 185 -11.95 1.23 17.00
N ASN A 186 -12.98 2.08 16.94
CA ASN A 186 -14.39 1.66 16.91
C ASN A 186 -14.94 1.44 15.49
N HIS A 187 -14.13 1.66 14.45
CA HIS A 187 -14.58 1.61 13.06
C HIS A 187 -13.95 0.42 12.33
N SER A 188 -14.75 -0.37 11.60
CA SER A 188 -14.21 -1.31 10.61
C SER A 188 -13.71 -0.55 9.38
N VAL A 189 -12.78 -1.13 8.62
CA VAL A 189 -12.34 -0.60 7.30
C VAL A 189 -13.55 -0.28 6.42
N LYS A 190 -14.51 -1.20 6.37
CA LYS A 190 -15.74 -1.02 5.61
C LYS A 190 -16.54 0.20 6.08
N SER A 191 -16.73 0.37 7.40
CA SER A 191 -17.44 1.51 7.95
C SER A 191 -16.71 2.83 7.67
N LEU A 192 -15.38 2.85 7.71
CA LEU A 192 -14.58 4.02 7.35
C LEU A 192 -14.82 4.40 5.89
N PHE A 193 -14.71 3.43 4.98
CA PHE A 193 -14.89 3.68 3.55
C PHE A 193 -16.33 4.10 3.22
N GLN A 194 -17.33 3.51 3.86
CA GLN A 194 -18.74 3.92 3.71
C GLN A 194 -18.94 5.36 4.15
N ASN A 195 -18.49 5.71 5.35
CA ASN A 195 -18.60 7.07 5.88
C ASN A 195 -17.91 8.09 4.96
N THR A 196 -16.71 7.77 4.46
CA THR A 196 -16.01 8.66 3.52
C THR A 196 -16.78 8.82 2.22
N VAL A 197 -17.31 7.75 1.62
CA VAL A 197 -18.12 7.86 0.39
C VAL A 197 -19.36 8.73 0.59
N GLU A 198 -20.01 8.64 1.76
CA GLU A 198 -21.19 9.44 2.10
C GLU A 198 -20.87 10.92 2.35
N GLN A 199 -19.68 11.21 2.89
CA GLN A 199 -19.27 12.57 3.26
C GLN A 199 -18.50 13.30 2.14
N SER A 200 -17.86 12.58 1.23
CA SER A 200 -17.09 13.16 0.14
C SER A 200 -18.00 13.84 -0.89
N VAL A 201 -17.69 15.10 -1.20
CA VAL A 201 -18.42 15.88 -2.20
C VAL A 201 -17.91 15.50 -3.61
N PRO A 202 -18.80 15.24 -4.59
CA PRO A 202 -18.42 15.16 -5.99
C PRO A 202 -17.63 16.40 -6.42
N PHE A 203 -16.38 16.23 -6.84
CA PHE A 203 -15.71 17.24 -7.64
C PHE A 203 -16.21 17.10 -9.09
N GLY A 204 -17.37 17.68 -9.37
CA GLY A 204 -18.02 17.60 -10.67
C GLY A 204 -17.27 18.38 -11.76
N LYS A 205 -17.22 17.78 -12.94
CA LYS A 205 -17.89 18.37 -14.11
C LYS A 205 -19.09 17.51 -14.46
#